data_AF-C9J010-F1
#
_entry.id   AF-C9J010-F1
#
_cell.length_a   1.000
_cell.length_b   1.000
_cell.length_c   1.000
_cell.angle_alpha   90.00
_cell.angle_beta   90.00
_cell.angle_gamma   90.00
#
_symmetry.space_group_name_H-M   'P 1'
#
loop_
_entity.id
_entity.type
_entity.pdbx_description
1 polymer ?
#
loop_
_entity_poly.entity_id
_entity_poly.type
_entity_poly.pdbx_seq_one_letter_code
_entity_poly.pdbx_strand_id
1 'polypeptide(L)'
;MDLDVVNMFVIAGGTLAIPILAFVASFLLWPSALIRIYYWYWRRTLGMQVRYVHHEDYQFCYSFRGRPGHKPSILMLHGFSAHKDMWLSVVKFLPKNLHLVCVDMPGHEGTTRSSLDDLSIDGQVKRIHQFVECLKLNKKPFHLVGTSMGGQVAGVYAAYYPSDVSSLCLVCP
;
A
#
# COMPACT_ATOMS: atom_id res chain seq x y z
N MET A 1 -28.72 4.08 49.77
CA MET A 1 -27.76 4.12 48.66
C MET A 1 -28.18 5.32 47.83
N ASP A 2 -27.41 6.40 47.90
CA ASP A 2 -27.84 7.70 47.40
C ASP A 2 -28.05 7.67 45.89
N LEU A 3 -29.09 8.36 45.43
CA LEU A 3 -29.49 8.47 44.02
C LEU A 3 -28.30 8.87 43.11
N ASP A 4 -27.36 9.62 43.66
CA ASP A 4 -26.12 10.06 43.02
C ASP A 4 -25.16 8.91 42.68
N VAL A 5 -25.07 7.89 43.54
CA VAL A 5 -24.21 6.73 43.31
C VAL A 5 -24.76 5.89 42.15
N VAL A 6 -26.08 5.71 42.09
CA VAL A 6 -26.74 4.99 40.99
C VAL A 6 -26.59 5.74 39.67
N ASN A 7 -26.80 7.07 39.66
CA ASN A 7 -26.58 7.91 38.48
C ASN A 7 -25.13 7.87 38.01
N MET A 8 -24.16 7.90 38.93
CA MET A 8 -22.75 7.77 38.60
C MET A 8 -22.43 6.44 37.92
N PHE A 9 -22.97 5.31 38.41
CA PHE A 9 -22.78 4.00 37.77
C PHE A 9 -23.47 3.90 36.41
N VAL A 10 -24.66 4.49 36.24
CA VAL A 10 -25.36 4.52 34.94
C VAL A 10 -24.60 5.38 33.93
N ILE A 11 -24.09 6.55 34.34
CA ILE A 11 -23.28 7.42 33.48
C ILE A 11 -21.97 6.74 33.12
N ALA A 12 -21.25 6.16 34.09
CA ALA A 12 -20.00 5.44 33.88
C ALA A 12 -20.19 4.19 33.00
N GLY A 13 -21.26 3.43 33.25
CA GLY A 13 -21.66 2.27 32.45
C GLY A 13 -22.00 2.67 31.02
N GLY A 14 -22.77 3.75 30.84
CA GLY A 14 -23.11 4.29 29.51
C GLY A 14 -21.90 4.82 28.75
N THR A 15 -20.98 5.53 29.43
CA THR A 15 -19.77 6.07 28.80
C THR A 15 -18.83 4.99 28.29
N LEU A 16 -18.82 3.80 28.90
CA LEU A 16 -18.02 2.66 28.42
C LEU A 16 -18.80 1.76 27.47
N ALA A 17 -20.09 1.51 27.72
CA ALA A 17 -20.92 0.62 26.91
C ALA A 17 -21.16 1.18 25.51
N ILE A 18 -21.41 2.48 25.37
CA ILE A 18 -21.68 3.11 24.07
C ILE A 18 -20.49 2.94 23.09
N PRO A 19 -19.23 3.30 23.42
CA PRO A 19 -18.11 3.11 22.50
C PRO A 19 -17.79 1.64 22.24
N ILE A 20 -17.97 0.76 23.23
CA ILE A 20 -17.79 -0.69 23.04
C ILE A 20 -18.83 -1.23 22.05
N LEU A 21 -20.12 -0.93 22.26
CA LEU A 21 -21.20 -1.35 21.38
C LEU A 21 -21.03 -0.76 19.98
N ALA A 22 -20.64 0.51 19.86
CA ALA A 22 -20.35 1.14 18.58
C ALA A 22 -19.16 0.47 17.86
N PHE A 23 -18.11 0.10 18.58
CA PHE A 23 -16.97 -0.64 18.02
C PHE A 23 -17.38 -2.04 17.56
N VAL A 24 -18.11 -2.79 18.40
CA VAL A 24 -18.62 -4.13 18.06
C VAL A 24 -19.56 -4.08 16.86
N ALA A 25 -20.50 -3.14 16.83
CA ALA A 25 -21.39 -2.94 15.69
C ALA A 25 -20.60 -2.58 14.42
N SER A 26 -19.61 -1.68 14.52
CA SER A 26 -18.75 -1.33 13.39
C SER A 26 -17.91 -2.52 12.89
N PHE A 27 -17.42 -3.36 13.80
CA PHE A 27 -16.65 -4.55 13.48
C PHE A 27 -17.52 -5.60 12.75
N LEU A 28 -18.76 -5.80 13.20
CA LEU A 28 -19.67 -6.78 12.61
C LEU A 28 -20.30 -6.29 11.31
N LEU A 29 -20.68 -5.02 11.22
CA LEU A 29 -21.43 -4.46 10.10
C LEU A 29 -20.53 -3.82 9.02
N TRP A 30 -19.41 -3.21 9.42
CA TRP A 30 -18.50 -2.48 8.53
C TRP A 30 -17.01 -2.73 8.84
N PRO A 31 -16.55 -3.99 8.84
CA PRO A 31 -15.15 -4.31 9.14
C PRO A 31 -14.16 -3.58 8.21
N SER A 32 -14.56 -3.35 6.95
CA SER A 32 -13.75 -2.60 5.97
C SER A 32 -13.53 -1.14 6.35
N ALA A 33 -14.47 -0.50 7.06
CA ALA A 33 -14.31 0.88 7.53
C ALA A 33 -13.21 0.99 8.59
N LEU A 34 -13.17 0.05 9.54
CA LEU A 34 -12.12 -0.02 10.56
C LEU A 34 -10.74 -0.20 9.94
N ILE A 35 -10.63 -1.10 8.95
CA ILE A 35 -9.38 -1.34 8.21
C ILE A 35 -8.94 -0.10 7.44
N ARG A 36 -9.88 0.61 6.78
CA ARG A 36 -9.59 1.86 6.07
C ARG A 36 -9.09 2.96 7.00
N ILE A 37 -9.70 3.11 8.18
CA ILE A 37 -9.27 4.05 9.22
C ILE A 37 -7.87 3.68 9.72
N TYR A 38 -7.63 2.40 10.00
CA TYR A 38 -6.31 1.90 10.40
C TYR A 38 -5.23 2.25 9.37
N TYR A 39 -5.44 1.95 8.09
CA TYR A 39 -4.47 2.28 7.05
C TYR A 39 -4.34 3.78 6.82
N TRP A 40 -5.43 4.55 6.91
CA TRP A 40 -5.38 6.01 6.84
C TRP A 40 -4.50 6.60 7.95
N TYR A 41 -4.67 6.13 9.19
CA TYR A 41 -3.87 6.54 10.33
C TYR A 41 -2.39 6.22 10.11
N TRP A 42 -2.06 4.99 9.72
CA TRP A 42 -0.68 4.58 9.48
C TRP A 42 -0.02 5.29 8.30
N ARG A 43 -0.75 5.52 7.21
CA ARG A 43 -0.22 6.35 6.11
C ARG A 43 0.15 7.75 6.58
N ARG A 44 -0.76 8.39 7.34
CA ARG A 44 -0.56 9.76 7.83
C ARG A 44 0.62 9.86 8.79
N THR A 45 0.73 8.94 9.76
CA THR A 45 1.85 8.91 10.73
C THR A 45 3.19 8.63 10.06
N LEU A 46 3.21 7.84 8.98
CA LEU A 46 4.42 7.51 8.23
C LEU A 46 4.77 8.52 7.13
N GLY A 47 3.96 9.55 6.92
CA GLY A 47 4.15 10.53 5.85
C GLY A 47 3.91 9.98 4.45
N MET A 48 3.15 8.88 4.34
CA MET A 48 2.75 8.29 3.06
C MET A 48 1.53 9.03 2.50
N GLN A 49 1.54 9.26 1.19
CA GLN A 49 0.43 9.84 0.44
C GLN A 49 -0.02 8.88 -0.65
N VAL A 50 -1.31 8.82 -0.93
CA VAL A 50 -1.86 8.03 -2.04
C VAL A 50 -2.01 8.94 -3.25
N ARG A 51 -1.59 8.46 -4.42
CA ARG A 51 -1.74 9.13 -5.71
C ARG A 51 -2.13 8.15 -6.78
N TYR A 52 -2.60 8.74 -7.87
CA TYR A 52 -2.95 8.05 -9.10
C TYR A 52 -2.11 8.62 -10.23
N VAL A 53 -1.73 7.76 -11.17
CA VAL A 53 -1.09 8.17 -12.42
C VAL A 53 -1.74 7.40 -13.56
N HIS A 54 -1.85 8.04 -14.72
CA HIS A 54 -2.54 7.49 -15.88
C HIS A 54 -1.55 7.19 -17.00
N HIS A 55 -1.81 6.09 -17.69
CA HIS A 55 -1.22 5.73 -18.97
C HIS A 55 -2.39 5.46 -19.93
N GLU A 56 -2.74 6.46 -20.74
CA GLU A 56 -3.99 6.47 -21.51
C GLU A 56 -5.20 6.25 -20.58
N ASP A 57 -6.03 5.24 -20.85
CA ASP A 57 -7.20 4.87 -20.04
C ASP A 57 -6.85 3.99 -18.82
N TYR A 58 -5.57 3.63 -18.65
CA TYR A 58 -5.12 2.79 -17.53
C TYR A 58 -4.66 3.64 -16.36
N GLN A 59 -5.27 3.44 -15.19
CA GLN A 59 -4.93 4.15 -13.96
C GLN A 59 -4.14 3.22 -13.03
N PHE A 60 -3.01 3.72 -12.51
CA PHE A 60 -2.26 3.07 -11.43
C PHE A 60 -2.49 3.82 -10.12
N CYS A 61 -2.82 3.08 -9.05
CA CYS A 61 -2.86 3.61 -7.70
C CYS A 61 -1.59 3.21 -6.94
N TYR A 62 -0.99 4.15 -6.23
CA TYR A 62 0.20 3.90 -5.45
C TYR A 62 0.24 4.79 -4.22
N SER A 63 0.99 4.37 -3.21
CA SER A 63 1.34 5.19 -2.07
C SER A 63 2.83 5.50 -2.12
N PHE A 64 3.21 6.71 -1.71
CA PHE A 64 4.59 7.14 -1.76
C PHE A 64 4.96 8.03 -0.58
N ARG A 65 6.26 8.10 -0.30
CA ARG A 65 6.86 9.02 0.68
C ARG A 65 8.17 9.57 0.14
N GLY A 66 8.42 10.85 0.39
CA GLY A 66 9.62 11.54 -0.07
C GLY A 66 9.52 11.98 -1.53
N ARG A 67 10.67 12.32 -2.13
CA ARG A 67 10.80 12.73 -3.53
C ARG A 67 12.08 12.14 -4.11
N PRO A 68 12.16 11.89 -5.44
CA PRO A 68 13.41 11.47 -6.07
C PRO A 68 14.56 12.42 -5.72
N GLY A 69 15.72 11.86 -5.36
CA GLY A 69 16.89 12.62 -4.92
C GLY A 69 18.20 11.98 -5.38
N HIS A 70 19.27 12.18 -4.59
CA HIS A 70 20.57 11.55 -4.85
C HIS A 70 20.55 10.04 -4.58
N LYS A 71 19.80 9.60 -3.57
CA LYS A 71 19.63 8.18 -3.27
C LYS A 71 18.63 7.55 -4.27
N PRO A 72 18.87 6.32 -4.73
CA PRO A 72 17.92 5.59 -5.55
C PRO A 72 16.53 5.51 -4.90
N SER A 73 15.49 5.57 -5.72
CA SER A 73 14.12 5.32 -5.25
C SER A 73 13.94 3.85 -4.89
N ILE A 74 12.92 3.52 -4.10
CA ILE A 74 12.57 2.13 -3.78
C ILE A 74 11.15 1.87 -4.28
N LEU A 75 11.01 0.98 -5.26
CA LEU A 75 9.72 0.48 -5.75
C LEU A 75 9.40 -0.86 -5.08
N MET A 76 8.20 -0.99 -4.52
CA MET A 76 7.76 -2.17 -3.80
C MET A 76 6.50 -2.78 -4.41
N LEU A 77 6.57 -4.08 -4.74
CA LEU A 77 5.53 -4.87 -5.40
C LEU A 77 4.93 -5.88 -4.41
N HIS A 78 3.64 -5.74 -4.07
CA HIS A 78 2.97 -6.64 -3.13
C HIS A 78 2.60 -8.01 -3.75
N GLY A 79 2.28 -8.98 -2.90
CA GLY A 79 1.85 -10.32 -3.32
C GLY A 79 0.38 -10.42 -3.75
N PHE A 80 -0.05 -11.60 -4.18
CA PHE A 80 -1.44 -11.87 -4.56
C PHE A 80 -2.42 -11.57 -3.42
N SER A 81 -3.58 -11.01 -3.73
CA SER A 81 -4.63 -10.64 -2.75
C SER A 81 -4.23 -9.55 -1.74
N ALA A 82 -3.01 -9.02 -1.82
CA ALA A 82 -2.56 -7.89 -1.02
C ALA A 82 -2.80 -6.55 -1.75
N HIS A 83 -2.27 -5.47 -1.18
CA HIS A 83 -2.32 -4.11 -1.73
C HIS A 83 -1.14 -3.29 -1.20
N LYS A 84 -0.95 -2.07 -1.74
CA LYS A 84 0.18 -1.18 -1.40
C LYS A 84 0.41 -0.95 0.09
N ASP A 85 -0.65 -0.96 0.91
CA ASP A 85 -0.55 -0.68 2.35
C ASP A 85 0.05 -1.84 3.17
N MET A 86 0.21 -3.03 2.59
CA MET A 86 0.99 -4.14 3.19
C MET A 86 2.38 -3.67 3.63
N TRP A 87 2.98 -2.78 2.83
CA TRP A 87 4.32 -2.25 3.06
C TRP A 87 4.42 -1.28 4.24
N LEU A 88 3.33 -0.77 4.81
CA LEU A 88 3.38 0.16 5.95
C LEU A 88 4.11 -0.44 7.16
N SER A 89 4.00 -1.76 7.34
CA SER A 89 4.70 -2.51 8.39
C SER A 89 6.23 -2.53 8.22
N VAL A 90 6.73 -2.33 7.00
CA VAL A 90 8.15 -2.24 6.64
C VAL A 90 8.59 -0.77 6.61
N VAL A 91 7.80 0.09 5.97
CA VAL A 91 8.06 1.53 5.80
C VAL A 91 8.30 2.26 7.13
N LYS A 92 7.69 1.80 8.22
CA LYS A 92 7.90 2.35 9.57
C LYS A 92 9.35 2.25 10.06
N PHE A 93 10.13 1.31 9.53
CA PHE A 93 11.54 1.13 9.89
C PHE A 93 12.51 1.75 8.87
N LEU A 94 12.01 2.22 7.73
CA LEU A 94 12.85 2.82 6.70
C LEU A 94 13.13 4.30 7.01
N PRO A 95 14.35 4.79 6.74
CA PRO A 95 14.70 6.20 6.91
C PRO A 95 13.73 7.16 6.19
N LYS A 96 13.39 8.28 6.84
CA LYS A 96 12.41 9.25 6.33
C LYS A 96 12.88 10.02 5.08
N ASN A 97 14.19 10.03 4.81
CA ASN A 97 14.80 10.69 3.65
C ASN A 97 14.86 9.84 2.38
N LEU A 98 14.27 8.64 2.39
CA LEU A 98 14.16 7.80 1.19
C LEU A 98 12.92 8.15 0.38
N HIS A 99 13.04 8.02 -0.95
CA HIS A 99 11.89 8.03 -1.84
C HIS A 99 11.33 6.61 -1.98
N LEU A 100 10.15 6.38 -1.43
CA LEU A 100 9.47 5.09 -1.41
C LEU A 100 8.23 5.15 -2.28
N VAL A 101 8.00 4.10 -3.08
CA VAL A 101 6.85 3.94 -3.95
C VAL A 101 6.31 2.52 -3.77
N CYS A 102 5.06 2.40 -3.34
CA CYS A 102 4.35 1.14 -3.15
C CYS A 102 3.14 1.15 -4.08
N VAL A 103 3.12 0.28 -5.09
CA VAL A 103 2.07 0.26 -6.12
C VAL A 103 1.02 -0.78 -5.79
N ASP A 104 -0.26 -0.49 -6.05
CA ASP A 104 -1.27 -1.53 -6.18
C ASP A 104 -1.04 -2.23 -7.54
N MET A 105 -0.68 -3.51 -7.50
CA MET A 105 -0.37 -4.31 -8.69
C MET A 105 -1.56 -4.34 -9.65
N PRO A 106 -1.34 -4.56 -10.96
CA PRO A 106 -2.43 -4.75 -11.93
C PRO A 106 -3.50 -5.72 -11.42
N GLY A 107 -4.77 -5.37 -11.58
CA GLY A 107 -5.89 -6.16 -11.06
C GLY A 107 -6.21 -5.96 -9.56
N HIS A 108 -5.49 -5.10 -8.83
CA HIS A 108 -5.69 -4.91 -7.39
C HIS A 108 -6.10 -3.47 -7.01
N GLU A 109 -6.93 -3.37 -5.98
CA GLU A 109 -7.32 -2.12 -5.30
C GLU A 109 -7.59 -0.92 -6.22
N GLY A 110 -6.82 0.16 -6.11
CA GLY A 110 -7.10 1.41 -6.83
C GLY A 110 -6.56 1.45 -8.25
N THR A 111 -5.79 0.43 -8.68
CA THR A 111 -5.32 0.28 -10.05
C THR A 111 -6.44 -0.29 -10.92
N THR A 112 -6.52 0.14 -12.19
CA THR A 112 -7.54 -0.33 -13.15
C THR A 112 -7.62 -1.85 -13.15
N ARG A 113 -8.85 -2.36 -13.15
CA ARG A 113 -9.15 -3.80 -13.22
C ARG A 113 -9.99 -4.03 -14.47
N SER A 114 -9.38 -4.61 -15.49
CA SER A 114 -10.06 -4.93 -16.75
C SER A 114 -10.08 -6.44 -16.96
N SER A 115 -11.15 -6.97 -17.53
CA SER A 115 -11.20 -8.36 -18.01
C SER A 115 -10.26 -8.62 -19.19
N LEU A 116 -9.76 -7.55 -19.82
CA LEU A 116 -8.81 -7.60 -20.92
C LEU A 116 -7.35 -7.54 -20.45
N ASP A 117 -7.09 -7.39 -19.13
CA ASP A 117 -5.74 -7.33 -18.62
C ASP A 117 -5.05 -8.70 -18.73
N ASP A 118 -3.86 -8.70 -19.32
CA ASP A 118 -2.93 -9.82 -19.22
C ASP A 118 -2.32 -9.84 -17.80
N LEU A 119 -2.87 -10.69 -16.94
CA LEU A 119 -2.43 -10.86 -15.56
C LEU A 119 -1.34 -11.94 -15.40
N SER A 120 -0.81 -12.47 -16.51
CA SER A 120 0.40 -13.30 -16.47
C SER A 120 1.58 -12.51 -15.89
N ILE A 121 2.66 -13.20 -15.52
CA ILE A 121 3.85 -12.52 -15.00
C ILE A 121 4.40 -11.52 -16.01
N ASP A 122 4.51 -11.90 -17.29
CA ASP A 122 4.94 -11.01 -18.37
C ASP A 122 4.00 -9.80 -18.55
N GLY A 123 2.69 -10.03 -18.51
CA GLY A 123 1.69 -8.96 -18.58
C GLY A 123 1.83 -7.97 -17.41
N GLN A 124 1.99 -8.48 -16.18
CA GLN A 124 2.23 -7.66 -15.00
C GLN A 124 3.56 -6.89 -15.11
N VAL A 125 4.64 -7.51 -15.59
CA VAL A 125 5.93 -6.84 -15.81
C VAL A 125 5.78 -5.66 -16.78
N LYS A 126 5.07 -5.85 -17.90
CA LYS A 126 4.80 -4.77 -18.87
C LYS A 126 4.03 -3.61 -18.24
N ARG A 127 2.98 -3.91 -17.47
CA ARG A 127 2.21 -2.88 -16.75
C ARG A 127 3.04 -2.14 -15.69
N ILE A 128 3.87 -2.85 -14.94
CA ILE A 128 4.78 -2.23 -13.97
C ILE A 128 5.83 -1.36 -14.67
N HIS A 129 6.30 -1.76 -15.86
CA HIS A 129 7.20 -0.92 -16.66
C HIS A 129 6.52 0.37 -17.11
N GLN A 130 5.28 0.30 -17.62
CA GLN A 130 4.47 1.49 -17.94
C GLN A 130 4.31 2.42 -16.73
N PHE A 131 4.03 1.85 -15.54
CA PHE A 131 3.95 2.61 -14.30
C PHE A 131 5.28 3.32 -13.95
N VAL A 132 6.41 2.62 -14.10
CA VAL A 132 7.76 3.17 -13.91
C VAL A 132 8.03 4.34 -14.85
N GLU A 133 7.67 4.21 -16.13
CA GLU A 133 7.81 5.26 -17.14
C GLU A 133 6.93 6.48 -16.83
N CYS A 134 5.67 6.26 -16.45
CA CYS A 134 4.74 7.31 -16.04
C CYS A 134 5.28 8.14 -14.87
N LEU A 135 5.91 7.49 -13.88
CA LEU A 135 6.55 8.17 -12.76
C LEU A 135 7.97 8.67 -13.06
N LYS A 136 8.51 8.35 -14.24
CA LYS A 136 9.89 8.66 -14.65
C LYS A 136 10.91 8.11 -13.64
N LEU A 137 10.62 6.97 -13.03
CA LEU A 137 11.49 6.32 -12.04
C LEU A 137 12.76 5.77 -12.70
N ASN A 138 12.67 5.33 -13.96
CA ASN A 138 13.79 4.82 -14.77
C ASN A 138 14.79 5.89 -15.24
N LYS A 139 14.63 7.17 -14.87
CA LYS A 139 15.65 8.19 -15.12
C LYS A 139 16.99 7.89 -14.44
N LYS A 140 16.95 7.09 -13.38
CA LYS A 140 18.11 6.57 -12.65
C LYS A 140 17.76 5.16 -12.16
N PRO A 141 18.74 4.25 -12.01
CA PRO A 141 18.49 2.95 -11.42
C PRO A 141 17.85 3.07 -10.02
N PHE A 142 16.85 2.24 -9.74
CA PHE A 142 16.12 2.21 -8.47
C PHE A 142 16.21 0.84 -7.79
N HIS A 143 15.94 0.77 -6.49
CA HIS A 143 15.83 -0.51 -5.78
C HIS A 143 14.44 -1.10 -6.00
N LEU A 144 14.38 -2.37 -6.39
CA LEU A 144 13.14 -3.09 -6.61
C LEU A 144 12.95 -4.15 -5.51
N VAL A 145 11.80 -4.12 -4.85
CA VAL A 145 11.44 -5.06 -3.78
C VAL A 145 10.14 -5.76 -4.16
N GLY A 146 10.10 -7.09 -4.04
CA GLY A 146 8.91 -7.88 -4.34
C GLY A 146 8.67 -8.99 -3.33
N THR A 147 7.39 -9.29 -3.05
CA THR A 147 7.00 -10.43 -2.20
C THR A 147 6.04 -11.40 -2.88
N SER A 148 6.29 -12.71 -2.78
CA SER A 148 5.48 -13.76 -3.41
C SER A 148 5.25 -13.47 -4.91
N MET A 149 4.01 -13.35 -5.38
CA MET A 149 3.70 -12.93 -6.76
C MET A 149 4.46 -11.66 -7.19
N GLY A 150 4.54 -10.65 -6.31
CA GLY A 150 5.31 -9.43 -6.58
C GLY A 150 6.82 -9.68 -6.65
N GLY A 151 7.32 -10.73 -5.99
CA GLY A 151 8.70 -11.21 -6.09
C GLY A 151 8.99 -11.85 -7.45
N GLN A 152 8.06 -12.67 -7.96
CA GLN A 152 8.16 -13.24 -9.31
C GLN A 152 8.17 -12.14 -10.38
N VAL A 153 7.24 -11.18 -10.29
CA VAL A 153 7.21 -10.02 -11.18
C VAL A 153 8.50 -9.20 -11.06
N ALA A 154 9.00 -8.97 -9.85
CA ALA A 154 10.24 -8.22 -9.64
C ALA A 154 11.47 -8.92 -10.26
N GLY A 155 11.55 -10.25 -10.17
CA GLY A 155 12.61 -11.03 -10.78
C GLY A 155 12.60 -10.95 -12.31
N VAL A 156 11.44 -11.17 -12.93
CA VAL A 156 11.30 -11.07 -14.39
C VAL A 156 11.50 -9.63 -14.88
N TYR A 157 11.02 -8.63 -14.12
CA TYR A 157 11.25 -7.22 -14.42
C TYR A 157 12.75 -6.91 -14.47
N ALA A 158 13.53 -7.35 -13.47
CA ALA A 158 14.97 -7.12 -13.44
C ALA A 158 15.71 -7.82 -14.59
N ALA A 159 15.19 -8.95 -15.09
CA ALA A 159 15.74 -9.63 -16.25
C ALA A 159 15.47 -8.88 -17.56
N TYR A 160 14.29 -8.28 -17.71
CA TYR A 160 13.92 -7.51 -18.92
C TYR A 160 14.50 -6.09 -18.93
N TYR A 161 14.59 -5.45 -17.77
CA TYR A 161 15.02 -4.06 -17.62
C TYR A 161 16.18 -3.91 -16.64
N PRO A 162 17.33 -4.57 -16.88
CA PRO A 162 18.45 -4.57 -15.93
C PRO A 162 19.05 -3.18 -15.70
N SER A 163 18.94 -2.26 -16.67
CA SER A 163 19.38 -0.87 -16.54
C SER A 163 18.59 -0.06 -15.52
N ASP A 164 17.35 -0.46 -15.25
CA ASP A 164 16.43 0.27 -14.38
C ASP A 164 16.65 -0.09 -12.90
N VAL A 165 17.32 -1.22 -12.63
CA VAL A 165 17.41 -1.83 -11.29
C VAL A 165 18.81 -1.67 -10.70
N SER A 166 18.91 -0.90 -9.61
CA SER A 166 20.14 -0.78 -8.81
C SER A 166 20.36 -2.00 -7.90
N SER A 167 19.28 -2.55 -7.35
CA SER A 167 19.31 -3.81 -6.60
C SER A 167 17.92 -4.44 -6.55
N LEU A 168 17.88 -5.75 -6.35
CA LEU A 168 16.67 -6.55 -6.25
C LEU A 168 16.59 -7.20 -4.87
N CYS A 169 15.45 -7.06 -4.19
CA CYS A 169 15.15 -7.73 -2.93
C CYS A 169 13.90 -8.60 -3.10
N LEU A 170 14.06 -9.90 -2.88
CA LEU A 170 13.00 -10.90 -3.02
C LEU A 170 12.64 -11.46 -1.66
N VAL A 171 11.36 -11.41 -1.29
CA VAL A 171 10.84 -11.90 -0.02
C VAL A 171 9.82 -13.00 -0.31
N CYS A 172 10.14 -14.24 0.08
CA CYS A 172 9.34 -15.45 -0.24
C CYS A 172 8.84 -15.49 -1.71
N PRO A 173 9.74 -15.38 -2.71
CA PRO A 173 9.38 -15.34 -4.14
C PRO A 173 8.92 -16.69 -4.71
#